data_AF-A0A8T4MBP0-F1
#
_entry.id   AF-A0A8T4MBP0-F1
#
_cell.length_a   1.000
_cell.length_b   1.000
_cell.length_c   1.000
_cell.angle_alpha   90.00
_cell.angle_beta   90.00
_cell.angle_gamma   90.00
#
_symmetry.space_group_name_H-M   'P 1'
#
loop_
_entity.id
_entity.type
_entity.pdbx_description
1 polymer ?
#
loop_
_entity_poly.entity_id
_entity_poly.type
_entity_poly.pdbx_seq_one_letter_code
_entity_poly.pdbx_strand_id
1 'polypeptide(L)' 'MTIGKVVQFRRGRHTVHERHFLIEIDGVDDKVKAGKFVGKEVEWKSPAGKVIKGKISSAHGSKGVVRA' A
#
# COMPACT_ATOMS: atom_id res chain seq x y z
N MET A 1 13.61 6.90 1.38
CA MET A 1 12.63 6.75 0.29
C MET A 1 12.59 5.26 -0.03
N THR A 2 11.41 4.64 -0.07
CA THR A 2 11.29 3.18 -0.29
C THR A 2 10.35 2.96 -1.46
N ILE A 3 10.65 1.97 -2.29
CA ILE A 3 9.82 1.62 -3.43
C ILE A 3 8.80 0.57 -2.96
N GLY A 4 7.56 0.73 -3.40
CA GLY A 4 6.49 -0.22 -3.14
C GLY A 4 5.80 -0.60 -4.44
N LYS A 5 5.33 -1.85 -4.51
CA LYS A 5 4.56 -2.36 -5.63
C LYS A 5 3.08 -2.39 -5.26
N VAL A 6 2.24 -1.78 -6.09
CA VAL A 6 0.78 -1.95 -5.98
C VAL A 6 0.44 -3.35 -6.47
N VAL A 7 -0.06 -4.20 -5.57
CA VAL A 7 -0.35 -5.61 -5.87
C VAL A 7 -1.79 -5.77 -6.34
N GLN A 8 -2.73 -5.19 -5.58
CA GLN A 8 -4.15 -5.32 -5.85
C GLN A 8 -4.96 -4.25 -5.12
N PHE A 9 -6.19 -4.01 -5.55
CA PHE A 9 -7.19 -3.35 -4.70
C PHE A 9 -7.57 -4.23 -3.51
N ARG A 10 -7.93 -3.60 -2.39
CA ARG A 10 -8.55 -4.33 -1.28
C ARG A 10 -9.87 -4.92 -1.77
N ARG A 11 -10.03 -6.22 -1.62
CA ARG A 11 -11.23 -6.92 -2.08
C ARG A 11 -11.58 -8.07 -1.16
N GLY A 12 -12.86 -8.44 -1.18
CA GLY A 12 -13.33 -9.76 -0.76
C GLY A 12 -13.41 -10.70 -1.96
N ARG A 13 -14.16 -11.79 -1.81
CA ARG A 13 -14.40 -12.76 -2.88
C ARG A 13 -15.10 -12.13 -4.09
N HIS A 14 -16.15 -11.35 -3.84
CA HIS A 14 -17.01 -10.76 -4.88
C HIS A 14 -16.97 -9.23 -4.94
N THR A 15 -16.57 -8.55 -3.86
CA THR A 15 -16.57 -7.09 -3.77
C THR A 15 -15.17 -6.52 -3.84
N VAL A 16 -14.96 -5.47 -4.63
CA VAL A 16 -13.70 -4.73 -4.72
C VAL A 16 -13.89 -3.33 -4.14
N HIS A 17 -12.96 -2.89 -3.31
CA HIS A 17 -12.90 -1.53 -2.79
C HIS A 17 -11.82 -0.74 -3.54
N GLU A 18 -12.23 -0.07 -4.61
CA GLU A 18 -11.33 0.57 -5.59
C GLU A 18 -10.53 1.75 -5.04
N ARG A 19 -10.94 2.29 -3.89
CA ARG A 19 -10.25 3.41 -3.23
C ARG A 19 -9.16 2.98 -2.24
N HIS A 20 -8.96 1.67 -2.04
CA HIS A 20 -7.97 1.14 -1.12
C HIS A 20 -7.02 0.20 -1.86
N PHE A 21 -5.73 0.48 -1.77
CA PHE A 21 -4.69 -0.29 -2.42
C PHE A 21 -3.95 -1.16 -1.40
N LEU A 22 -3.58 -2.36 -1.83
CA LEU A 22 -2.62 -3.21 -1.15
C LEU A 22 -1.25 -2.99 -1.80
N ILE A 23 -0.30 -2.55 -0.98
CA ILE A 23 1.05 -2.19 -1.42
C ILE A 23 2.04 -3.09 -0.68
N GLU A 24 2.89 -3.77 -1.44
CA GLU A 24 4.03 -4.53 -0.94
C GLU A 24 5.26 -3.61 -0.94
N ILE A 25 5.89 -3.46 0.23
CA ILE A 25 7.05 -2.59 0.40
C ILE A 25 8.29 -3.48 0.36
N ASP A 26 9.29 -3.08 -0.43
CA ASP A 26 10.52 -3.86 -0.55
C ASP A 26 11.23 -4.02 0.82
N GLY A 27 11.63 -5.25 1.14
CA GLY A 27 12.25 -5.61 2.42
C GLY A 27 11.29 -5.69 3.62
N VAL A 28 9.97 -5.61 3.42
CA VAL A 28 8.96 -5.72 4.48
C VAL A 28 8.18 -7.02 4.32
N ASP A 29 8.50 -7.99 5.16
CA ASP A 29 8.00 -9.37 5.14
C ASP A 29 7.05 -9.69 6.31
N ASP A 30 7.00 -8.84 7.33
CA ASP A 30 6.17 -9.05 8.52
C ASP A 30 5.29 -7.84 8.89
N LYS A 31 4.20 -8.12 9.60
CA LYS A 31 3.22 -7.12 10.05
C LYS A 31 3.81 -6.03 10.95
N VAL A 32 4.81 -6.35 11.78
CA VAL A 32 5.42 -5.39 12.72
C VAL A 32 6.24 -4.36 11.95
N LYS A 33 7.04 -4.81 10.98
CA LYS A 33 7.77 -3.91 10.06
C LYS A 33 6.81 -3.06 9.24
N ALA A 34 5.74 -3.64 8.70
CA ALA A 34 4.71 -2.89 7.97
C ALA A 34 4.03 -1.82 8.83
N GLY A 35 3.81 -2.11 10.12
CA GLY A 35 3.24 -1.17 11.09
C GLY A 35 4.02 0.14 11.20
N LYS A 36 5.34 0.11 11.00
CA LYS A 36 6.22 1.30 11.04
C LYS A 36 5.97 2.29 9.90
N PHE A 37 5.21 1.90 8.88
CA PHE A 37 4.84 2.75 7.76
C PHE A 37 3.46 3.37 7.88
N VAL A 38 2.66 2.96 8.88
CA VAL A 38 1.35 3.54 9.12
C VAL A 38 1.48 5.03 9.42
N GLY A 39 0.64 5.83 8.77
CA GLY A 39 0.64 7.28 8.88
C GLY A 39 1.55 8.01 7.89
N LYS A 40 2.47 7.30 7.21
CA LYS A 40 3.34 7.91 6.20
C LYS A 40 2.60 8.17 4.89
N GLU A 41 3.10 9.15 4.14
CA GLU A 41 2.60 9.48 2.81
C GLU A 41 3.15 8.49 1.77
N VAL A 42 2.34 8.24 0.74
CA VAL A 42 2.71 7.49 -0.45
C VAL A 42 2.38 8.31 -1.67
N GLU A 43 3.27 8.30 -2.66
CA GLU A 43 3.09 8.99 -3.93
C GLU A 43 3.24 8.01 -5.08
N TRP A 44 2.27 8.02 -6.00
CA TRP A 44 2.35 7.32 -7.27
C TRP A 44 2.42 8.32 -8.42
N LYS A 45 3.40 8.14 -9.31
CA LYS A 45 3.59 9.00 -10.47
C LYS A 45 3.15 8.25 -11.73
N SER A 46 2.21 8.83 -12.46
CA SER A 46 1.80 8.31 -13.77
C SER A 46 2.89 8.59 -14.82
N PRO A 47 2.92 7.83 -15.94
CA PRO A 47 3.81 8.12 -17.06
C PRO A 47 3.64 9.54 -17.63
N ALA A 48 2.44 10.11 -17.52
CA ALA A 48 2.11 11.48 -17.97
C ALA A 48 2.46 12.57 -16.93
N GLY A 49 3.15 12.23 -15.83
CA GLY A 49 3.61 13.18 -14.83
C GLY A 49 2.60 13.56 -13.73
N LYS A 50 1.36 13.07 -13.79
CA LYS A 50 0.38 13.23 -12.70
C LYS A 50 0.85 12.49 -11.44
N VAL A 51 0.86 13.18 -10.31
CA VAL A 51 1.18 12.62 -8.99
C VAL A 51 -0.11 12.38 -8.21
N ILE A 52 -0.30 11.16 -7.74
CA ILE A 52 -1.39 10.78 -6.85
C ILE A 52 -0.80 10.58 -5.47
N LYS A 53 -1.26 11.37 -4.51
CA LYS A 53 -0.84 11.28 -3.11
C LYS A 53 -1.86 10.49 -2.31
N GLY A 54 -1.37 9.70 -1.37
CA GLY A 54 -2.17 8.93 -0.43
C GLY A 54 -1.47 8.80 0.92
N LYS A 55 -2.15 8.14 1.87
CA LYS A 55 -1.64 7.91 3.22
C LYS A 55 -1.81 6.45 3.58
N ILE A 56 -0.74 5.84 4.09
CA ILE A 56 -0.80 4.46 4.59
C ILE A 56 -1.67 4.44 5.85
N SER A 57 -2.80 3.75 5.77
CA SER A 57 -3.80 3.71 6.83
C SER A 57 -3.55 2.60 7.84
N SER A 58 -3.06 1.43 7.41
CA SER A 58 -2.82 0.28 8.29
C SER A 58 -1.97 -0.80 7.61
N ALA A 59 -1.30 -1.64 8.40
CA ALA A 59 -0.77 -2.92 7.89
C ALA A 59 -1.92 -3.88 7.52
N HIS A 60 -1.69 -4.77 6.55
CA HIS A 60 -2.68 -5.71 6.04
C HIS A 60 -2.12 -7.14 5.98
N GLY A 61 -2.76 -8.07 6.69
CA GLY A 61 -2.30 -9.46 6.78
C GLY A 61 -1.01 -9.60 7.60
N SER A 62 -0.31 -10.72 7.40
CA SER A 62 0.92 -11.06 8.11
C SER A 62 2.19 -10.85 7.29
N LYS A 63 2.10 -10.80 5.96
CA LYS A 63 3.24 -10.77 5.02
C LYS A 63 3.78 -9.37 4.70
N GLY A 64 3.69 -8.43 5.62
CA GLY A 64 4.30 -7.11 5.43
C GLY A 64 3.60 -6.15 4.44
N VAL A 65 2.42 -6.50 3.93
CA VAL A 65 1.63 -5.64 3.03
C VAL A 65 0.99 -4.49 3.82
N VAL A 66 0.85 -3.32 3.19
CA VAL A 66 0.14 -2.16 3.75
C VAL A 66 -1.10 -1.79 2.94
N ARG A 67 -2.05 -1.13 3.60
CA ARG A 67 -3.23 -0.53 2.98
C ARG A 67 -3.06 0.99 2.91
N ALA A 68 -3.18 1.54 1.70
CA ALA A 68 -3.16 2.97 1.43
C ALA A 68 -4.38 3.42 0.63
#